data_AF-A0A1F4U3Y8-F1
#
_entry.id   AF-A0A1F4U3Y8-F1
#
_cell.length_a   1.000
_cell.length_b   1.000
_cell.length_c   1.000
_cell.angle_alpha   90.00
_cell.angle_beta   90.00
_cell.angle_gamma   90.00
#
_symmetry.space_group_name_H-M   'P 1'
#
loop_
_entity.id
_entity.type
_entity.pdbx_description
1 polymer ?
#
loop_
_entity_poly.entity_id
_entity_poly.type
_entity_poly.pdbx_seq_one_letter_code
_entity_poly.pdbx_strand_id
1 'polypeptide(L)'
;MTKPLKVDITPLLQEVGRTSYLELTEKISGGEDGLIITEPVKIEVDLVNAGGTILVNVNAKTKVKVECARCLDSFDLPMEINFEEEYSSMGPPPMPKKKEVELTNRDFIFRIGKDNTIDLGEAVRENLITELPIKALCDKCANPST
;
A
#
# COMPACT_ATOMS: atom_id res chain seq x y z
N MET A 1 -3.76 -16.59 9.00
CA MET A 1 -4.29 -15.22 8.86
C MET A 1 -3.41 -14.30 9.68
N THR A 2 -2.65 -13.42 9.04
CA THR A 2 -1.87 -12.38 9.73
C THR A 2 -2.80 -11.29 10.22
N LYS A 3 -2.51 -10.69 11.37
CA LYS A 3 -3.32 -9.62 11.97
C LYS A 3 -3.26 -8.38 11.06
N PRO A 4 -4.38 -7.66 10.84
CA PRO A 4 -4.35 -6.39 10.08
C PRO A 4 -3.45 -5.36 10.77
N LEU A 5 -2.67 -4.63 9.97
CA LEU A 5 -1.77 -3.59 10.45
C LEU A 5 -2.52 -2.27 10.47
N LYS A 6 -3.07 -1.95 11.63
CA LYS A 6 -3.89 -0.76 11.84
C LYS A 6 -3.14 0.32 12.60
N VAL A 7 -3.15 1.53 12.07
CA VAL A 7 -2.62 2.73 12.73
C VAL A 7 -3.78 3.55 13.29
N ASP A 8 -3.75 3.84 14.59
CA ASP A 8 -4.70 4.76 15.25
C ASP A 8 -4.34 6.21 14.93
N ILE A 9 -5.26 6.93 14.30
CA ILE A 9 -5.08 8.33 13.91
C ILE A 9 -5.75 9.30 14.90
N THR A 10 -6.38 8.81 15.97
CA THR A 10 -7.04 9.66 16.98
C THR A 10 -6.14 10.82 17.49
N PRO A 11 -4.82 10.63 17.71
CA PRO A 11 -3.94 11.71 18.12
C PRO A 11 -3.84 12.87 17.10
N LEU A 12 -4.02 12.59 15.80
CA LEU A 12 -3.91 13.56 14.71
C LEU A 12 -5.15 14.43 14.56
N LEU A 13 -6.32 13.96 15.00
CA LEU A 13 -7.61 14.61 14.78
C LEU A 13 -7.81 15.90 15.60
N GLN A 14 -6.88 16.21 16.51
CA GLN A 14 -7.01 17.34 17.45
C GLN A 14 -6.85 18.70 16.76
N GLU A 15 -5.93 18.81 15.80
CA GLU A 15 -5.63 20.07 15.11
C GLU A 15 -5.19 19.82 13.67
N VAL A 16 -5.58 20.72 12.78
CA VAL A 16 -5.13 20.70 11.37
C VAL A 16 -3.64 21.02 11.31
N GLY A 17 -2.91 20.32 10.43
CA GLY A 17 -1.47 20.43 10.28
C GLY A 17 -0.67 19.53 11.22
N ARG A 18 -1.32 18.84 12.17
CA ARG A 18 -0.64 17.87 13.03
C ARG A 18 -0.10 16.71 12.22
N THR A 19 1.12 16.30 12.56
CA THR A 19 1.81 15.19 11.90
C THR A 19 2.12 14.05 12.87
N SER A 20 2.33 12.86 12.32
CA SER A 20 2.89 11.70 13.03
C SER A 20 3.76 10.92 12.08
N TYR A 21 4.91 10.47 12.57
CA TYR A 21 5.82 9.60 11.84
C TYR A 21 5.92 8.26 12.56
N LEU A 22 5.95 7.16 11.80
CA LEU A 22 6.11 5.81 12.33
C LEU A 22 7.08 5.01 11.45
N GLU A 23 7.94 4.24 12.10
CA GLU A 23 8.73 3.17 11.47
C GLU A 23 8.35 1.85 12.10
N LEU A 24 8.06 0.85 11.26
CA LEU A 24 7.66 -0.47 11.72
C LEU A 24 8.08 -1.56 10.74
N THR A 25 8.20 -2.78 11.24
CA THR A 25 8.52 -3.95 10.44
C THR A 25 7.51 -5.04 10.76
N GLU A 26 6.66 -5.36 9.80
CA GLU A 26 5.49 -6.21 10.04
C GLU A 26 5.34 -7.30 8.98
N LYS A 27 4.75 -8.43 9.39
CA LYS A 27 4.40 -9.50 8.46
C LYS A 27 3.04 -9.19 7.84
N ILE A 28 3.03 -8.86 6.55
CA ILE A 28 1.81 -8.63 5.77
C ILE A 28 1.43 -9.90 5.01
N SER A 29 0.14 -10.20 4.95
CA SER A 29 -0.39 -11.28 4.10
C SER A 29 -0.48 -10.79 2.66
N GLY A 30 -0.12 -11.63 1.69
CA GLY A 30 -0.35 -11.32 0.28
C GLY A 30 -1.82 -11.42 -0.16
N GLY A 31 -2.71 -11.90 0.72
CA GLY A 31 -4.14 -12.03 0.43
C GLY A 31 -4.45 -13.22 -0.50
N GLU A 32 -5.58 -13.16 -1.19
CA GLU A 32 -6.04 -14.21 -2.12
C GLU A 32 -5.50 -14.01 -3.54
N ASP A 33 -4.85 -12.88 -3.83
CA ASP A 33 -4.40 -12.47 -5.17
C ASP A 33 -3.07 -13.12 -5.62
N GLY A 34 -2.61 -14.14 -4.90
CA GLY A 34 -1.40 -14.88 -5.26
C GLY A 34 -0.06 -14.18 -4.95
N LEU A 35 -0.09 -13.01 -4.31
CA LEU A 35 1.12 -12.35 -3.82
C LEU A 35 1.75 -13.19 -2.70
N ILE A 36 3.04 -13.48 -2.80
CA ILE A 36 3.78 -14.19 -1.76
C ILE A 36 4.90 -13.28 -1.26
N ILE A 37 4.69 -12.66 -0.10
CA ILE A 37 5.69 -11.82 0.56
C ILE A 37 6.63 -12.72 1.36
N THR A 38 7.93 -12.69 1.07
CA THR A 38 8.91 -13.62 1.63
C THR A 38 9.73 -13.03 2.78
N GLU A 39 9.70 -11.71 2.97
CA GLU A 39 10.33 -11.01 4.11
C GLU A 39 9.34 -10.07 4.81
N PRO A 40 9.47 -9.84 6.13
CA PRO A 40 8.70 -8.79 6.81
C PRO A 40 8.87 -7.45 6.09
N VAL A 41 7.77 -6.71 5.93
CA VAL A 41 7.76 -5.43 5.23
C VAL A 41 8.23 -4.36 6.19
N LYS A 42 9.29 -3.64 5.81
CA LYS A 42 9.74 -2.43 6.51
C LYS A 42 8.92 -1.26 5.96
N ILE A 43 8.29 -0.49 6.83
CA ILE A 43 7.35 0.56 6.48
C ILE A 43 7.73 1.82 7.24
N GLU A 44 7.94 2.89 6.50
CA GLU A 44 8.06 4.26 6.99
C GLU A 44 6.81 5.02 6.56
N VAL A 45 6.15 5.69 7.50
CA VAL A 45 4.90 6.41 7.21
C VAL A 45 4.87 7.77 7.87
N ASP A 46 4.53 8.79 7.07
CA ASP A 46 4.22 10.14 7.48
C ASP A 46 2.71 10.37 7.35
N LEU A 47 2.06 10.75 8.45
CA LEU A 47 0.64 11.09 8.48
C LEU A 47 0.48 12.58 8.76
N VAL A 48 -0.39 13.27 8.02
CA VAL A 48 -0.69 14.69 8.21
C VAL A 48 -2.19 14.92 8.23
N ASN A 49 -2.70 15.62 9.23
CA ASN A 49 -4.07 16.13 9.22
C ASN A 49 -4.18 17.32 8.25
N ALA A 50 -4.71 17.09 7.05
CA ALA A 50 -4.80 18.08 5.99
C ALA A 50 -6.06 18.97 6.09
N GLY A 51 -6.87 18.82 7.14
CA GLY A 51 -8.10 19.60 7.32
C GLY A 51 -9.28 19.00 6.57
N GLY A 52 -9.80 17.89 7.08
CA GLY A 52 -10.91 17.14 6.50
C GLY A 52 -10.51 15.75 6.00
N THR A 53 -9.23 15.58 5.67
CA THR A 53 -8.60 14.29 5.35
C THR A 53 -7.32 14.09 6.16
N ILE A 54 -6.86 12.85 6.24
CA ILE A 54 -5.51 12.48 6.67
C ILE A 54 -4.73 12.11 5.41
N LEU A 55 -3.68 12.86 5.12
CA LEU A 55 -2.71 12.51 4.09
C LEU A 55 -1.73 11.49 4.68
N VAL A 56 -1.53 10.38 3.97
CA VAL A 56 -0.65 9.29 4.38
C VAL A 56 0.38 9.07 3.29
N ASN A 57 1.64 9.28 3.63
CA ASN A 57 2.80 9.06 2.76
C ASN A 57 3.56 7.83 3.26
N VAL A 58 3.77 6.84 2.39
CA VAL A 58 4.37 5.56 2.77
C VAL A 58 5.57 5.25 1.89
N ASN A 59 6.67 4.82 2.50
CA ASN A 59 7.73 4.05 1.84
C ASN A 59 7.75 2.64 2.43
N ALA A 60 7.73 1.61 1.58
CA ALA A 60 7.77 0.23 2.02
C ALA A 60 8.78 -0.61 1.25
N LYS A 61 9.50 -1.49 1.97
CA LYS A 61 10.55 -2.37 1.44
C LYS A 61 10.30 -3.81 1.85
N THR A 62 10.35 -4.72 0.89
CA THR A 62 10.22 -6.17 1.14
C THR A 62 10.79 -7.00 -0.02
N LYS A 63 10.62 -8.31 0.04
CA LYS A 63 10.80 -9.24 -1.08
C LYS A 63 9.52 -10.00 -1.34
N VAL A 64 9.26 -10.24 -2.61
CA VAL A 64 8.11 -11.01 -3.09
C VAL A 64 8.60 -12.17 -3.95
N LYS A 65 7.95 -13.32 -3.82
CA LYS A 65 8.25 -14.48 -4.66
C LYS A 65 7.52 -14.36 -5.98
N VAL A 66 8.27 -14.42 -7.07
CA VAL A 66 7.77 -14.33 -8.45
C VAL A 66 8.39 -15.42 -9.30
N GLU A 67 7.80 -15.68 -10.46
CA GLU A 67 8.33 -16.59 -11.48
C GLU A 67 9.05 -15.80 -12.57
N CYS A 68 10.24 -16.25 -12.97
CA CYS A 68 10.95 -15.67 -14.09
C CYS A 68 10.26 -15.99 -15.42
N ALA A 69 9.85 -14.96 -16.16
CA ALA A 69 9.17 -15.10 -17.45
C ALA A 69 10.03 -15.70 -18.58
N ARG A 70 11.31 -16.02 -18.33
CA ARG A 70 12.23 -16.60 -19.32
C ARG A 70 12.63 -18.04 -19.01
N CYS A 71 13.03 -18.33 -17.77
CA CYS A 71 13.48 -19.67 -17.38
C CYS A 71 12.47 -20.43 -16.53
N LEU A 72 11.37 -19.78 -16.10
CA LEU A 72 10.33 -20.33 -15.21
C LEU A 72 10.83 -20.71 -13.81
N ASP A 73 12.06 -20.31 -13.45
CA ASP A 73 12.57 -20.47 -12.08
C ASP A 73 11.90 -19.43 -11.17
N SER A 74 11.45 -19.86 -9.99
CA SER A 74 10.99 -18.93 -8.93
C SER A 74 12.17 -18.23 -8.28
N PHE A 75 12.02 -16.95 -7.96
CA PHE A 75 13.04 -16.17 -7.24
C PHE A 75 12.39 -15.11 -6.35
N ASP A 76 13.14 -14.60 -5.37
CA ASP A 76 12.73 -13.47 -4.54
C ASP A 76 13.12 -12.17 -5.24
N LEU A 77 12.13 -11.37 -5.60
CA LEU A 77 12.28 -10.05 -6.18
C LEU A 77 12.25 -9.00 -5.06
N PRO A 78 13.34 -8.23 -4.83
CA PRO A 78 13.29 -7.07 -3.94
C PRO A 78 12.37 -6.00 -4.53
N MET A 79 11.49 -5.48 -3.69
CA MET A 79 10.52 -4.44 -4.03
C MET A 79 10.67 -3.27 -3.06
N GLU A 80 10.68 -2.06 -3.62
CA GLU A 80 10.52 -0.81 -2.92
C GLU A 80 9.35 -0.08 -3.55
N ILE A 81 8.37 0.30 -2.74
CA ILE A 81 7.20 1.05 -3.19
C ILE A 81 7.08 2.34 -2.39
N ASN A 82 6.57 3.37 -3.05
CA ASN A 82 6.27 4.65 -2.44
C ASN A 82 4.91 5.13 -2.94
N PHE A 83 4.00 5.46 -2.03
CA PHE A 83 2.66 5.91 -2.39
C PHE A 83 2.15 6.95 -1.40
N GLU A 84 1.20 7.76 -1.90
CA GLU A 84 0.51 8.79 -1.14
C GLU A 84 -1.00 8.59 -1.30
N GLU A 85 -1.72 8.58 -0.19
CA GLU A 85 -3.16 8.36 -0.16
C GLU A 85 -3.85 9.32 0.81
N GLU A 86 -5.07 9.74 0.47
CA GLU A 86 -5.91 10.56 1.35
C GLU A 86 -7.02 9.71 1.97
N TYR A 87 -7.21 9.86 3.29
CA TYR A 87 -8.22 9.16 4.06
C TYR A 87 -9.23 10.13 4.67
N SER A 88 -10.53 9.85 4.56
CA SER A 88 -11.58 10.65 5.20
C SER A 88 -12.62 9.78 5.91
N SER A 89 -13.31 10.36 6.90
CA SER A 89 -14.41 9.69 7.60
C SER A 89 -15.65 9.51 6.72
N MET A 90 -15.81 10.35 5.69
CA MET A 90 -16.90 10.28 4.73
C MET A 90 -16.66 9.20 3.67
N GLY A 91 -15.40 8.90 3.34
CA GLY A 91 -15.01 8.01 2.23
C GLY A 91 -15.24 8.66 0.86
N PRO A 92 -15.13 7.88 -0.23
CA PRO A 92 -15.37 8.39 -1.57
C PRO A 92 -16.87 8.71 -1.75
N PRO A 93 -17.22 9.71 -2.58
CA PRO A 93 -18.62 10.02 -2.86
C PRO A 93 -19.32 8.83 -3.53
N PRO A 94 -20.63 8.64 -3.31
CA PRO A 94 -21.36 7.56 -3.95
C PRO A 94 -21.34 7.74 -5.48
N MET A 95 -20.80 6.76 -6.20
CA MET A 95 -20.81 6.73 -7.67
C MET A 95 -22.25 6.71 -8.21
N PRO A 96 -22.62 7.61 -9.13
CA PRO A 96 -23.96 7.63 -9.70
C PRO A 96 -24.17 6.44 -10.64
N LYS A 97 -25.27 5.72 -10.44
CA LYS A 97 -25.54 4.39 -11.03
C LYS A 97 -25.72 4.34 -12.56
N LYS A 98 -25.72 5.46 -13.30
CA LYS A 98 -26.20 5.50 -14.70
C LYS A 98 -25.50 6.50 -15.65
N LYS A 99 -24.32 7.02 -15.32
CA LYS A 99 -23.56 7.86 -16.26
C LYS A 99 -22.09 7.43 -16.28
N GLU A 100 -21.47 7.48 -17.45
CA GLU A 100 -20.02 7.66 -17.51
C GLU A 100 -19.72 8.97 -16.78
N VAL A 101 -18.99 8.87 -15.69
CA VAL A 101 -18.51 10.02 -14.92
C VAL A 101 -17.01 10.01 -15.02
N GLU A 102 -16.45 11.17 -15.33
CA GLU A 102 -15.02 11.38 -15.21
C GLU A 102 -14.61 11.22 -13.74
N LEU A 103 -13.55 10.44 -13.51
CA LEU A 103 -12.96 10.30 -12.19
C LEU A 103 -12.44 11.67 -11.74
N THR A 104 -12.74 12.00 -10.49
CA THR A 104 -12.27 13.21 -9.80
C THR A 104 -11.33 12.81 -8.67
N ASN A 105 -10.54 13.75 -8.16
CA ASN A 105 -9.65 13.49 -7.01
C ASN A 105 -10.40 12.93 -5.79
N ARG A 106 -11.70 13.20 -5.65
CA ARG A 106 -12.54 12.69 -4.55
C ARG A 106 -12.81 11.20 -4.63
N ASP A 107 -12.67 10.60 -5.82
CA ASP A 107 -12.85 9.16 -6.04
C ASP A 107 -11.63 8.37 -5.54
N PHE A 108 -10.51 9.04 -5.27
CA PHE A 108 -9.28 8.47 -4.71
C PHE A 108 -9.13 8.73 -3.20
N ILE A 109 -10.23 9.06 -2.51
CA ILE A 109 -10.25 9.24 -1.06
C ILE A 109 -10.70 7.92 -0.42
N PHE A 110 -9.83 7.35 0.41
CA PHE A 110 -10.09 6.13 1.15
C PHE A 110 -10.87 6.42 2.44
N ARG A 111 -11.54 5.40 2.97
CA ARG A 111 -12.38 5.54 4.17
C ARG A 111 -11.58 5.24 5.43
N ILE A 112 -11.62 6.15 6.40
CA ILE A 112 -11.11 5.90 7.76
C ILE A 112 -12.00 4.86 8.45
N GLY A 113 -11.38 3.89 9.13
CA GLY A 113 -12.06 2.88 9.93
C GLY A 113 -12.92 3.49 11.04
N LYS A 114 -13.99 2.79 11.44
CA LYS A 114 -14.92 3.28 12.49
C LYS A 114 -14.25 3.54 13.84
N ASP A 115 -13.13 2.89 14.08
CA ASP A 115 -12.27 2.97 15.25
C ASP A 115 -11.15 4.03 15.11
N ASN A 116 -11.28 4.96 14.14
CA ASN A 116 -10.24 5.93 13.78
C ASN A 116 -8.92 5.24 13.41
N THR A 117 -9.01 4.14 12.64
CA THR A 117 -7.82 3.43 12.17
C THR A 117 -7.68 3.44 10.66
N ILE A 118 -6.43 3.39 10.20
CA ILE A 118 -6.05 3.16 8.80
C ILE A 118 -5.36 1.81 8.72
N ASP A 119 -5.77 0.94 7.78
CA ASP A 119 -5.16 -0.37 7.56
C ASP A 119 -4.00 -0.25 6.55
N LEU A 120 -2.80 0.04 7.06
CA LEU A 120 -1.60 0.12 6.24
C LEU A 120 -1.21 -1.24 5.65
N GLY A 121 -1.63 -2.35 6.27
CA GLY A 121 -1.33 -3.68 5.76
C GLY A 121 -2.01 -3.93 4.42
N GLU A 122 -3.28 -3.53 4.30
CA GLU A 122 -4.04 -3.61 3.06
C GLU A 122 -3.50 -2.64 2.00
N ALA A 123 -3.28 -1.37 2.35
CA ALA A 123 -2.77 -0.36 1.42
C ALA A 123 -1.39 -0.74 0.83
N VAL A 124 -0.45 -1.20 1.68
CA VAL A 124 0.87 -1.66 1.23
C VAL A 124 0.76 -2.88 0.32
N ARG A 125 -0.14 -3.82 0.63
CA ARG A 125 -0.37 -5.02 -0.21
C ARG A 125 -0.91 -4.64 -1.58
N GLU A 126 -1.88 -3.74 -1.66
CA GLU A 126 -2.47 -3.28 -2.93
C GLU A 126 -1.45 -2.54 -3.80
N ASN A 127 -0.65 -1.67 -3.19
CA ASN A 127 0.42 -0.97 -3.89
C ASN A 127 1.55 -1.93 -4.33
N LEU A 128 1.90 -2.94 -3.52
CA LEU A 128 2.85 -3.99 -3.94
C LEU A 128 2.35 -4.74 -5.18
N ILE A 129 1.05 -5.08 -5.24
CA ILE A 129 0.46 -5.75 -6.40
C ILE A 129 0.52 -4.86 -7.64
N THR A 130 0.22 -3.58 -7.48
CA THR A 130 0.22 -2.59 -8.57
C THR A 130 1.62 -2.42 -9.17
N GLU A 131 2.65 -2.45 -8.32
CA GLU A 131 4.05 -2.30 -8.74
C GLU A 131 4.69 -3.60 -9.23
N LEU A 132 4.00 -4.74 -9.16
CA LEU A 132 4.55 -6.00 -9.68
C LEU A 132 4.86 -5.89 -11.17
N PRO A 133 6.07 -6.28 -11.60
CA PRO A 133 6.41 -6.24 -13.01
C PRO A 133 5.61 -7.30 -13.79
N ILE A 134 4.95 -6.87 -14.87
CA ILE A 134 4.25 -7.77 -15.81
C ILE A 134 5.19 -8.87 -16.34
N LYS A 135 6.50 -8.60 -16.43
CA LYS A 135 7.53 -9.55 -16.86
C LYS A 135 8.72 -9.54 -15.90
N ALA A 136 8.60 -10.27 -14.80
CA ALA A 136 9.70 -10.49 -13.87
C ALA A 136 10.82 -11.34 -14.53
N LEU A 137 12.08 -10.96 -14.33
CA LEU A 137 13.25 -11.72 -14.77
C LEU A 137 14.21 -11.92 -13.59
N CYS A 138 14.69 -13.15 -13.41
CA CYS A 138 15.78 -13.40 -12.46
C CYS A 138 17.08 -12.79 -12.98
N ASP A 139 18.05 -12.57 -12.09
CA ASP A 139 19.32 -11.92 -12.41
C ASP A 139 20.05 -12.56 -13.59
N LYS A 140 20.17 -13.90 -13.61
CA LYS A 140 20.71 -14.70 -14.74
C LYS A 140 20.06 -14.35 -16.09
N CYS A 141 18.76 -14.09 -16.10
CA CYS A 141 18.01 -13.84 -17.32
C CYS A 141 17.98 -12.36 -17.72
N ALA A 142 18.08 -11.45 -16.74
CA ALA A 142 18.19 -10.01 -16.95
C ALA A 142 19.61 -9.62 -17.41
N ASN A 143 20.63 -10.30 -16.88
CA ASN A 143 22.05 -10.07 -17.13
C ASN A 143 22.71 -11.34 -17.73
N PRO A 144 22.45 -11.70 -19.00
CA PRO A 144 22.88 -12.98 -19.59
C PRO A 144 24.39 -13.07 -19.89
N SER A 145 25.19 -12.08 -19.49
CA SER A 145 26.63 -11.96 -19.79
C SER A 145 27.54 -12.34 -18.62
N THR A 146 26.97 -12.74 -17.48
CA THR A 146 27.66 -13.22 -16.27
C THR A 146 27.53 -14.72 -16.10
#